data_AF-A0A5K0VTF2-F1
#
_entry.id   AF-A0A5K0VTF2-F1
#
_cell.length_a   1.000
_cell.length_b   1.000
_cell.length_c   1.000
_cell.angle_alpha   90.00
_cell.angle_beta   90.00
_cell.angle_gamma   90.00
#
_symmetry.space_group_name_H-M   'P 1'
#
loop_
_entity.id
_entity.type
_entity.pdbx_description
1 polymer ?
#
loop_
_entity_poly.entity_id
_entity_poly.type
_entity_poly.pdbx_seq_one_letter_code
_entity_poly.pdbx_strand_id
1 'polypeptide(L)' 'FLLLGAVPFPKDVPRLKELGVGGVITLNEPYETLVPTSLYK' A
#
# COMPACT_ATOMS: atom_id res chain seq x y z
N PHE A 1 -14.40 -1.47 -2.63
CA PHE A 1 -13.98 -1.77 -4.02
C PHE A 1 -12.53 -2.20 -3.99
N LEU A 2 -12.11 -3.07 -4.91
CA LEU A 2 -10.72 -3.52 -5.02
C LEU A 2 -10.08 -2.85 -6.23
N LEU A 3 -8.92 -2.21 -6.04
CA LEU A 3 -8.12 -1.65 -7.12
C LEU A 3 -6.93 -2.57 -7.36
N LEU A 4 -6.78 -3.04 -8.60
CA LEU A 4 -5.67 -3.90 -9.03
C LEU A 4 -4.76 -3.10 -9.96
N GLY A 5 -3.45 -3.18 -9.72
CA GLY A 5 -2.46 -2.43 -10.50
C GLY A 5 -1.04 -2.89 -10.19
N ALA A 6 -0.07 -2.26 -10.83
CA ALA A 6 1.35 -2.47 -10.52
C ALA A 6 1.67 -2.01 -9.09
N VAL A 7 2.77 -2.51 -8.53
CA VAL A 7 3.27 -2.09 -7.22
C VAL A 7 3.55 -0.58 -7.26
N PRO A 8 2.89 0.22 -6.41
CA PRO A 8 3.08 1.67 -6.41
C PRO A 8 4.44 2.05 -5.84
N PHE A 9 5.03 3.12 -6.37
CA PHE A 9 6.25 3.72 -5.81
C PHE A 9 5.90 4.65 -4.63
N PRO A 10 6.85 4.99 -3.75
CA PRO A 10 6.60 5.89 -2.62
C PRO A 10 5.97 7.24 -3.01
N LYS A 11 6.31 7.75 -4.20
CA LYS A 11 5.75 8.98 -4.77
C LYS A 11 4.25 8.90 -5.11
N ASP A 12 3.70 7.69 -5.24
CA ASP A 12 2.31 7.46 -5.63
C ASP A 12 1.36 7.45 -4.40
N VAL A 13 1.92 7.36 -3.19
CA VAL A 13 1.16 7.26 -1.93
C VAL A 13 0.22 8.45 -1.68
N PRO A 14 0.62 9.73 -1.89
CA PRO A 14 -0.30 10.86 -1.69
C PRO A 14 -1.54 10.76 -2.59
N ARG A 15 -1.35 10.39 -3.85
CA ARG A 15 -2.44 10.23 -4.82
C ARG A 15 -3.37 9.06 -4.46
N LEU A 16 -2.83 7.96 -3.95
CA LEU A 16 -3.65 6.83 -3.49
C LEU A 16 -4.53 7.20 -2.29
N LYS A 17 -4.03 8.04 -1.37
CA LYS A 17 -4.82 8.55 -0.24
C LYS A 17 -5.98 9.42 -0.71
N GLU A 18 -5.74 10.32 -1.66
CA GLU A 18 -6.79 11.16 -2.26
C GLU A 18 -7.90 10.33 -2.93
N LEU A 19 -7.54 9.16 -3.48
CA LEU A 19 -8.47 8.19 -4.06
C LEU A 19 -9.20 7.32 -3.01
N GLY A 20 -8.96 7.54 -1.72
CA GLY A 20 -9.60 6.79 -0.62
C GLY A 20 -9.03 5.38 -0.42
N VAL A 21 -7.82 5.09 -0.90
CA VAL A 21 -7.17 3.80 -0.69
C VAL A 21 -6.69 3.69 0.76
N GLY A 22 -7.32 2.79 1.52
CA GLY A 22 -7.00 2.56 2.93
C GLY A 22 -5.83 1.59 3.18
N GLY A 23 -5.36 0.91 2.14
CA GLY A 23 -4.24 -0.03 2.24
C GLY A 23 -3.85 -0.60 0.87
N VAL A 24 -2.57 -0.95 0.73
CA VAL A 24 -2.02 -1.59 -0.47
C VAL A 24 -1.49 -2.95 -0.06
N ILE A 25 -1.98 -4.00 -0.71
CA ILE A 25 -1.48 -5.37 -0.53
C ILE A 25 -0.75 -5.74 -1.82
N THR A 26 0.54 -6.05 -1.71
CA THR A 26 1.33 -6.52 -2.85
C THR A 26 1.18 -8.03 -2.97
N LEU A 27 0.87 -8.51 -4.18
CA LEU A 27 0.78 -9.96 -4.47
C LEU A 27 2.12 -10.56 -4.94
N ASN A 28 3.24 -9.90 -4.64
CA ASN A 28 4.57 -10.47 -4.85
C ASN A 28 4.91 -11.40 -3.67
N GLU A 29 4.98 -12.70 -3.93
CA GLU A 29 5.72 -13.62 -3.08
C GLU A 29 7.22 -13.23 -3.08
N PRO A 30 8.01 -13.44 -2.02
CA PRO A 30 7.81 -13.10 -0.61
C PRO A 30 8.86 -12.05 -0.20
N TYR A 31 8.43 -10.82 0.07
CA TYR A 31 9.10 -9.99 1.07
C TYR A 31 8.01 -9.37 1.94
N GLU A 32 7.44 -10.21 2.80
CA GLU A 32 6.70 -9.76 3.97
C GLU A 32 7.64 -8.90 4.82
N THR A 33 7.64 -7.60 4.58
CA THR A 33 7.99 -6.65 5.63
C THR A 33 6.67 -6.20 6.23
N LEU A 34 6.22 -6.96 7.23
CA LEU A 34 5.17 -6.53 8.14
C LEU A 34 5.68 -5.25 8.83
N VAL A 35 5.23 -4.11 8.33
CA VAL A 35 5.54 -2.81 8.92
C VAL A 35 4.90 -2.79 10.32
N PRO A 36 5.66 -2.52 11.40
CA PRO A 36 5.12 -2.54 12.75
C PRO A 36 3.90 -1.63 12.89
N THR A 37 2.85 -2.13 13.54
CA THR A 37 1.62 -1.38 13.82
C THR A 37 1.86 -0.11 14.63
N SER A 38 3.02 0.03 15.28
CA SER A 38 3.46 1.26 15.95
C SER A 38 3.69 2.44 15.01
N LEU A 39 3.91 2.20 13.71
CA LEU A 39 4.12 3.24 12.68
C LEU A 39 2.81 3.79 12.09
N TYR A 40 1.66 3.23 12.48
CA TYR A 40 0.32 3.68 12.08
C TYR A 40 -0.38 4.52 13.17
N LYS A 41 0.36 5.07 14.14
CA LYS A 41 -0.18 6.04 15.12
C LYS A 41 -0.25 7.45 14.57
#